data_AF-A0A5K0XD55-F1
#
_entry.id   AF-A0A5K0XD55-F1
#
_cell.length_a   1.000
_cell.length_b   1.000
_cell.length_c   1.000
_cell.angle_alpha   90.00
_cell.angle_beta   90.00
_cell.angle_gamma   90.00
#
_symmetry.space_group_name_H-M   'P 1'
#
loop_
_entity.id
_entity.type
_entity.pdbx_description
1 polymer ?
#
loop_
_entity_poly.entity_id
_entity_poly.type
_entity_poly.pdbx_seq_one_letter_code
_entity_poly.pdbx_strand_id
1 'polypeptide(L)'
;KTMEQRKAFRPHVLMLPWLALGHAIPHIELAKRLTDRGLRVHLCSTSSILSSLKQRLQQESYSAIETIEIRLPPTPGLPSHHESTSSLPPHLMLPLKKAFHSCKPAITNILTTLNPDFIVHDFFPPWISTLAAELHIRAIHFITFNASTVCFYYSFFTKGTTGDSPLRAIKLQDYESRYIDRLLRKEQAELEAMDGSPRSVETSESILIFKTARSVEGKFLDYVQELTGKEAVPVGILVPHQQQKQYLSHDSHLPPDETEFAEWLDARKGSSVIFVSFGSEYFMSREEIAEIALGLELSEQSFIWVIRLAREGGEEEEEAVSKMERELPSGFLDRVKDKGMVVNGWAPQTTILSHPSTGGFLTHCGWGSLCEGMGCGVPFVALPLSLDQPVNARLVVVELGLGVEVQRGSNGEFRRGKVAEAIRRVMVGEEREELRRRAKEMAEKIKVEDEGGVAELMKVMNRMYNHSK
;
A
#
# COMPACT_ATOMS: atom_id res chain seq x y z
N LYS A 1 -50.94 -7.57 -4.04
CA LYS A 1 -49.95 -8.34 -4.82
C LYS A 1 -49.61 -7.54 -6.07
N THR A 2 -48.57 -6.71 -5.99
CA THR A 2 -47.88 -6.17 -7.17
C THR A 2 -46.40 -6.34 -6.85
N MET A 3 -45.81 -7.32 -7.50
CA MET A 3 -44.37 -7.55 -7.53
C MET A 3 -43.78 -6.35 -8.26
N GLU A 4 -43.40 -5.31 -7.51
CA GLU A 4 -42.43 -4.34 -8.03
C GLU A 4 -41.22 -5.15 -8.50
N GLN A 5 -40.97 -5.10 -9.80
CA GLN A 5 -39.71 -5.57 -10.37
C GLN A 5 -38.60 -4.76 -9.70
N ARG A 6 -38.05 -5.25 -8.60
CA ARG A 6 -36.77 -4.77 -8.05
C ARG A 6 -35.76 -4.90 -9.18
N LYS A 7 -35.44 -3.79 -9.83
CA LYS A 7 -34.38 -3.68 -10.85
C LYS A 7 -33.16 -4.40 -10.27
N ALA A 8 -32.62 -5.38 -10.99
CA ALA A 8 -31.44 -6.10 -10.51
C ALA A 8 -30.33 -5.09 -10.19
N PHE A 9 -29.77 -5.16 -8.97
CA PHE A 9 -28.68 -4.29 -8.53
C PHE A 9 -27.45 -4.58 -9.38
N ARG A 10 -27.22 -3.73 -10.39
CA ARG A 10 -26.09 -3.80 -11.32
C ARG A 10 -25.50 -2.38 -11.49
N PRO A 11 -25.00 -1.78 -10.41
CA PRO A 11 -24.51 -0.42 -10.48
C PRO A 11 -23.26 -0.33 -11.36
N HIS A 12 -23.08 0.84 -11.95
CA HIS A 12 -21.90 1.23 -12.67
C HIS A 12 -20.97 2.04 -11.76
N VAL A 13 -19.72 1.59 -11.65
CA VAL A 13 -18.70 2.19 -10.77
C VAL A 13 -17.55 2.75 -11.59
N LEU A 14 -17.13 3.98 -11.29
CA LEU A 14 -15.87 4.54 -11.76
C LEU A 14 -14.84 4.53 -10.61
N MET A 15 -13.68 3.93 -10.83
CA MET A 15 -12.52 3.97 -9.93
C MET A 15 -11.59 5.11 -10.35
N LEU A 16 -11.23 5.98 -9.40
CA LEU A 16 -10.32 7.11 -9.62
C LEU A 16 -9.22 7.13 -8.53
N PRO A 17 -8.17 6.30 -8.65
CA PRO A 17 -7.05 6.27 -7.72
C PRO A 17 -6.16 7.52 -7.83
N TRP A 18 -5.39 7.79 -6.77
CA TRP A 18 -4.22 8.65 -6.87
C TRP A 18 -3.18 8.03 -7.83
N LEU A 19 -2.35 8.87 -8.46
CA LEU A 19 -1.41 8.52 -9.55
C LEU A 19 -0.14 7.81 -9.04
N ALA A 20 -0.33 6.76 -8.24
CA ALA A 20 0.71 5.95 -7.64
C ALA A 20 0.32 4.46 -7.71
N LEU A 21 1.28 3.57 -7.94
CA LEU A 21 0.99 2.12 -8.01
C LEU A 21 0.47 1.56 -6.69
N GLY A 22 0.95 2.09 -5.55
CA GLY A 22 0.45 1.75 -4.22
C GLY A 22 -1.04 2.05 -4.01
N HIS A 23 -1.62 2.92 -4.84
CA HIS A 23 -3.03 3.31 -4.83
C HIS A 23 -3.81 2.63 -5.95
N ALA A 24 -3.25 2.58 -7.17
CA ALA A 24 -3.90 1.97 -8.32
C ALA A 24 -4.07 0.45 -8.20
N ILE A 25 -3.09 -0.26 -7.59
CA ILE A 25 -3.16 -1.72 -7.38
C ILE A 25 -4.34 -2.10 -6.46
N PRO A 26 -4.53 -1.50 -5.27
CA PRO A 26 -5.73 -1.75 -4.47
C PRO A 26 -7.05 -1.46 -5.20
N HIS A 27 -7.10 -0.41 -6.04
CA HIS A 27 -8.31 -0.09 -6.80
C HIS A 27 -8.64 -1.15 -7.85
N ILE A 28 -7.64 -1.68 -8.58
CA ILE A 28 -7.87 -2.76 -9.55
C ILE A 28 -8.23 -4.08 -8.86
N GLU A 29 -7.65 -4.40 -7.70
CA GLU A 29 -8.02 -5.60 -6.93
C GLU A 29 -9.46 -5.49 -6.38
N LEU A 30 -9.87 -4.31 -5.91
CA LEU A 30 -11.26 -4.06 -5.53
C LEU A 30 -12.20 -4.14 -6.75
N ALA A 31 -11.82 -3.52 -7.87
CA ALA A 31 -12.58 -3.55 -9.12
C ALA A 31 -12.83 -4.98 -9.60
N LYS A 32 -11.80 -5.84 -9.56
CA LYS A 32 -11.94 -7.28 -9.84
C LYS A 32 -13.00 -7.92 -8.96
N ARG A 33 -12.90 -7.77 -7.64
CA ARG A 33 -13.87 -8.38 -6.71
C ARG A 33 -15.31 -7.86 -6.88
N LEU A 34 -15.47 -6.63 -7.35
CA LEU A 34 -16.78 -6.05 -7.70
C LEU A 34 -17.32 -6.58 -9.04
N THR A 35 -16.47 -6.68 -10.06
CA THR A 35 -16.85 -7.27 -11.37
C THR A 35 -17.21 -8.74 -11.24
N ASP A 36 -16.50 -9.52 -10.41
CA ASP A 36 -16.85 -10.91 -10.05
C ASP A 36 -18.27 -11.04 -9.44
N ARG A 37 -18.81 -9.94 -8.90
CA ARG A 37 -20.15 -9.85 -8.31
C ARG A 37 -21.17 -9.19 -9.24
N GLY A 38 -20.82 -9.00 -10.52
CA GLY A 38 -21.72 -8.55 -11.58
C GLY A 38 -21.84 -7.03 -11.74
N LEU A 39 -20.90 -6.26 -11.19
CA LEU A 39 -20.87 -4.80 -11.32
C LEU A 39 -20.11 -4.42 -12.59
N ARG A 40 -20.52 -3.34 -13.23
CA ARG A 40 -19.76 -2.74 -14.32
C ARG A 40 -18.76 -1.75 -13.71
N VAL A 41 -17.46 -1.96 -13.95
CA VAL A 41 -16.41 -1.13 -13.34
C VAL A 41 -15.49 -0.55 -14.40
N HIS A 42 -15.21 0.75 -14.29
CA HIS A 42 -14.19 1.43 -15.08
C HIS A 42 -13.03 1.87 -14.18
N LEU A 43 -11.80 1.69 -14.63
CA LEU A 43 -10.59 2.24 -14.01
C LEU A 43 -10.12 3.47 -14.78
N CYS A 44 -10.12 4.64 -14.14
CA CYS A 44 -9.71 5.90 -14.73
C CYS A 44 -8.32 6.31 -14.22
N SER A 45 -7.32 6.41 -15.10
CA SER A 45 -5.97 6.83 -14.71
C SER A 45 -5.12 7.32 -15.89
N THR A 46 -3.88 7.73 -15.63
CA THR A 46 -2.94 8.21 -16.66
C THR A 46 -2.36 7.06 -17.49
N SER A 47 -1.82 7.40 -18.66
CA SER A 47 -1.21 6.43 -19.58
C SER A 47 -0.07 5.65 -18.90
N SER A 48 0.73 6.31 -18.06
CA SER A 48 1.81 5.72 -17.25
C SER A 48 1.30 4.63 -16.29
N ILE A 49 0.24 4.91 -15.54
CA ILE A 49 -0.34 3.95 -14.59
C ILE A 49 -0.98 2.77 -15.34
N LEU A 50 -1.80 3.05 -16.37
CA LEU A 50 -2.48 2.00 -17.13
C LEU A 50 -1.48 1.09 -17.85
N SER A 51 -0.39 1.65 -18.39
CA SER A 51 0.68 0.86 -19.01
C SER A 51 1.39 -0.04 -18.00
N SER A 52 1.64 0.46 -16.79
CA SER A 52 2.23 -0.33 -15.70
C SER A 52 1.32 -1.47 -15.22
N LEU A 53 0.01 -1.34 -15.38
CA LEU A 53 -0.97 -2.36 -15.03
C LEU A 53 -1.37 -3.27 -16.21
N LYS A 54 -0.85 -3.02 -17.41
CA LYS A 54 -1.29 -3.67 -18.66
C LYS A 54 -1.24 -5.19 -18.58
N GLN A 55 -0.15 -5.76 -18.09
CA GLN A 55 0.00 -7.21 -17.96
C GLN A 55 -1.06 -7.81 -17.02
N ARG A 56 -1.36 -7.12 -15.91
CA ARG A 56 -2.36 -7.55 -14.93
C ARG A 56 -3.78 -7.44 -15.52
N LEU A 57 -4.09 -6.34 -16.20
CA LEU A 57 -5.36 -6.10 -16.88
C LEU A 57 -5.65 -7.09 -18.03
N GLN A 58 -4.62 -7.68 -18.63
CA GLN A 58 -4.75 -8.70 -19.68
C GLN A 58 -5.07 -10.09 -19.15
N GLN A 59 -4.88 -10.35 -17.85
CA GLN A 59 -5.27 -11.63 -17.26
C GLN A 59 -6.80 -11.77 -17.28
N GLU A 60 -7.31 -12.98 -17.58
CA GLU A 60 -8.75 -13.24 -17.70
C GLU A 60 -9.56 -12.77 -16.47
N SER A 61 -8.95 -12.84 -15.28
CA SER A 61 -9.59 -12.41 -14.04
C SER A 61 -9.81 -10.89 -13.91
N TYR A 62 -9.27 -10.07 -14.83
CA TYR A 62 -9.45 -8.61 -14.84
C TYR A 62 -10.09 -8.12 -16.14
N SER A 63 -10.40 -9.00 -17.09
CA SER A 63 -10.85 -8.62 -18.44
C SER A 63 -12.21 -7.90 -18.46
N ALA A 64 -12.97 -7.98 -17.37
CA ALA A 64 -14.24 -7.26 -17.20
C ALA A 64 -14.07 -5.80 -16.78
N ILE A 65 -12.85 -5.37 -16.43
CA ILE A 65 -12.55 -3.99 -16.03
C ILE A 65 -12.26 -3.17 -17.28
N GLU A 66 -13.11 -2.18 -17.55
CA GLU A 66 -12.89 -1.22 -18.64
C GLU A 66 -11.92 -0.13 -18.19
N THR A 67 -11.04 0.38 -19.05
CA THR A 67 -10.09 1.46 -18.69
C THR A 67 -10.45 2.76 -19.39
N ILE A 68 -10.26 3.88 -18.67
CA ILE A 68 -10.39 5.24 -19.20
C ILE A 68 -9.06 5.96 -18.96
N GLU A 69 -8.43 6.41 -20.04
CA GLU A 69 -7.21 7.20 -19.95
C GLU A 69 -7.55 8.67 -19.71
N ILE A 70 -6.87 9.30 -18.74
CA ILE A 70 -6.84 10.75 -18.56
C ILE A 70 -5.46 11.30 -18.91
N ARG A 71 -5.45 12.47 -19.55
CA ARG A 71 -4.21 13.19 -19.88
C ARG A 71 -4.02 14.35 -18.92
N LEU A 72 -2.83 14.43 -18.32
CA LEU A 72 -2.49 15.55 -17.48
C LEU A 72 -2.28 16.81 -18.33
N PRO A 73 -2.88 17.96 -17.96
CA PRO A 73 -2.61 19.21 -18.65
C PRO A 73 -1.16 19.65 -18.44
N PRO A 74 -0.53 20.32 -19.43
CA PRO A 74 0.79 20.90 -19.26
C PRO A 74 0.84 21.79 -18.01
N THR A 75 1.78 21.50 -17.11
CA THR A 75 1.88 22.17 -15.81
C THR A 75 3.30 22.69 -15.61
N PRO A 76 3.49 23.98 -15.25
CA PRO A 76 4.83 24.54 -15.04
C PRO A 76 5.66 23.71 -14.06
N GLY A 77 6.87 23.34 -14.48
CA GLY A 77 7.79 22.54 -13.68
C GLY A 77 7.53 21.04 -13.67
N LEU A 78 6.51 20.53 -14.36
CA LEU A 78 6.28 19.09 -14.53
C LEU A 78 6.63 18.65 -15.96
N PRO A 79 7.69 17.85 -16.18
CA PRO A 79 7.96 17.23 -17.47
C PRO A 79 6.83 16.28 -17.90
N SER A 80 6.52 16.24 -19.20
CA SER A 80 5.37 15.50 -19.75
C SER A 80 5.39 13.98 -19.52
N HIS A 81 6.57 13.39 -19.29
CA HIS A 81 6.70 11.96 -19.03
C HIS A 81 6.46 11.59 -17.55
N HIS A 82 6.36 12.57 -16.65
CA HIS A 82 6.09 12.35 -15.23
C HIS A 82 4.58 12.41 -14.95
N GLU A 83 3.87 11.33 -15.28
CA GLU A 83 2.42 11.19 -15.08
C GLU A 83 2.03 10.33 -13.88
N SER A 84 3.01 9.92 -13.06
CA SER A 84 2.80 9.15 -11.83
C SER A 84 3.93 9.40 -10.83
N THR A 85 3.77 8.92 -9.60
CA THR A 85 4.81 8.94 -8.57
C THR A 85 5.97 7.97 -8.88
N SER A 86 5.81 7.10 -9.88
CA SER A 86 6.84 6.13 -10.26
C SER A 86 8.07 6.87 -10.79
N SER A 87 9.17 6.80 -10.05
CA SER A 87 10.41 7.52 -10.34
C SER A 87 10.26 9.04 -10.37
N LEU A 88 9.26 9.59 -9.66
CA LEU A 88 9.07 11.04 -9.53
C LEU A 88 10.03 11.61 -8.48
N PRO A 89 10.90 12.57 -8.83
CA PRO A 89 11.69 13.30 -7.85
C PRO A 89 10.81 13.99 -6.81
N PRO A 90 11.17 14.00 -5.51
CA PRO A 90 10.32 14.56 -4.45
C PRO A 90 9.88 16.01 -4.67
N HIS A 91 10.72 16.83 -5.33
CA HIS A 91 10.40 18.23 -5.63
C HIS A 91 9.31 18.40 -6.70
N LEU A 92 9.01 17.35 -7.49
CA LEU A 92 7.97 17.36 -8.53
C LEU A 92 6.60 16.88 -8.02
N MET A 93 6.48 16.48 -6.75
CA MET A 93 5.22 16.03 -6.16
C MET A 93 4.11 17.09 -6.23
N LEU A 94 4.41 18.34 -5.88
CA LEU A 94 3.43 19.43 -5.93
C LEU A 94 3.03 19.78 -7.37
N PRO A 95 3.95 19.92 -8.35
CA PRO A 95 3.58 20.03 -9.76
C PRO A 95 2.67 18.89 -10.25
N LEU A 96 2.91 17.63 -9.86
CA LEU A 96 2.05 16.49 -10.21
C LEU A 96 0.64 16.63 -9.60
N LYS A 97 0.54 16.98 -8.31
CA LYS A 97 -0.76 17.26 -7.67
C LYS A 97 -1.52 18.37 -8.40
N LYS A 98 -0.85 19.47 -8.77
CA LYS A 98 -1.46 20.57 -9.54
C LYS A 98 -1.95 20.11 -10.91
N ALA A 99 -1.17 19.32 -11.63
CA ALA A 99 -1.57 18.77 -12.92
C ALA A 99 -2.83 17.91 -12.80
N PHE A 100 -2.85 16.99 -11.82
CA PHE A 100 -4.02 16.13 -11.62
C PHE A 100 -5.24 16.93 -11.12
N HIS A 101 -5.03 17.94 -10.27
CA HIS A 101 -6.08 18.87 -9.84
C HIS A 101 -6.72 19.60 -11.02
N SER A 102 -5.90 20.05 -11.98
CA SER A 102 -6.34 20.71 -13.21
C SER A 102 -7.05 19.78 -14.21
N CYS A 103 -7.12 18.47 -13.95
CA CYS A 103 -7.93 17.53 -14.74
C CYS A 103 -9.44 17.65 -14.48
N LYS A 104 -9.88 18.56 -13.59
CA LYS A 104 -11.30 18.77 -13.26
C LYS A 104 -12.21 18.80 -14.49
N PRO A 105 -11.96 19.59 -15.55
CA PRO A 105 -12.86 19.63 -16.72
C PRO A 105 -12.94 18.28 -17.47
N ALA A 106 -11.82 17.57 -17.61
CA ALA A 106 -11.79 16.28 -18.28
C ALA A 106 -12.53 15.21 -17.47
N ILE A 107 -12.34 15.20 -16.15
CA ILE A 107 -13.03 14.28 -15.24
C ILE A 107 -14.53 14.62 -15.17
N THR A 108 -14.91 15.89 -15.16
CA THR A 108 -16.32 16.32 -15.28
C THR A 108 -16.94 15.75 -16.55
N ASN A 109 -16.27 15.88 -17.70
CA ASN A 109 -16.77 15.33 -18.96
C ASN A 109 -16.89 13.79 -18.94
N ILE A 110 -15.95 13.10 -18.31
CA ILE A 110 -16.03 11.64 -18.12
C ILE A 110 -17.26 11.29 -17.27
N LEU A 111 -17.45 11.95 -16.13
CA LEU A 111 -18.57 11.69 -15.24
C LEU A 111 -19.93 11.99 -15.87
N THR A 112 -20.06 13.08 -16.63
CA THR A 112 -21.31 13.42 -17.32
C THR A 112 -21.62 12.47 -18.47
N THR A 113 -20.60 12.01 -19.20
CA THR A 113 -20.77 11.10 -20.33
C THR A 113 -21.03 9.67 -19.87
N LEU A 114 -20.25 9.20 -18.90
CA LEU A 114 -20.35 7.85 -18.37
C LEU A 114 -21.56 7.67 -17.46
N ASN A 115 -21.93 8.73 -16.72
CA ASN A 115 -23.01 8.78 -15.75
C ASN A 115 -23.04 7.57 -14.79
N PRO A 116 -21.93 7.28 -14.08
CA PRO A 116 -21.85 6.12 -13.20
C PRO A 116 -22.75 6.30 -11.97
N ASP A 117 -23.21 5.19 -11.39
CA ASP A 117 -23.99 5.20 -10.15
C ASP A 117 -23.15 5.53 -8.91
N PHE A 118 -21.86 5.21 -8.97
CA PHE A 118 -20.87 5.44 -7.93
C PHE A 118 -19.53 5.87 -8.52
N ILE A 119 -18.84 6.76 -7.82
CA ILE A 119 -17.40 6.97 -7.98
C ILE A 119 -16.69 6.53 -6.71
N VAL A 120 -15.71 5.64 -6.84
CA VAL A 120 -14.79 5.26 -5.78
C VAL A 120 -13.48 5.99 -6.03
N HIS A 121 -13.11 6.89 -5.14
CA HIS A 121 -11.97 7.79 -5.33
C HIS A 121 -11.00 7.77 -4.14
N ASP A 122 -9.77 8.17 -4.41
CA ASP A 122 -8.72 8.29 -3.40
C ASP A 122 -8.78 9.63 -2.64
N PHE A 123 -7.78 9.92 -1.79
CA PHE A 123 -7.68 11.18 -1.05
C PHE A 123 -7.52 12.43 -1.94
N PHE A 124 -7.11 12.27 -3.20
CA PHE A 124 -6.90 13.35 -4.16
C PHE A 124 -7.52 12.99 -5.51
N PRO A 125 -8.17 13.93 -6.23
CA PRO A 125 -8.24 15.36 -5.96
C PRO A 125 -9.35 15.77 -4.97
N PRO A 126 -9.17 16.88 -4.22
CA PRO A 126 -10.05 17.27 -3.11
C PRO A 126 -11.46 17.71 -3.55
N TRP A 127 -11.65 18.09 -4.81
CA TRP A 127 -12.95 18.55 -5.34
C TRP A 127 -13.86 17.40 -5.80
N ILE A 128 -13.39 16.15 -5.83
CA ILE A 128 -14.09 15.06 -6.50
C ILE A 128 -15.45 14.74 -5.86
N SER A 129 -15.53 14.72 -4.52
CA SER A 129 -16.78 14.45 -3.81
C SER A 129 -17.83 15.52 -4.08
N THR A 130 -17.42 16.80 -4.07
CA THR A 130 -18.31 17.93 -4.38
C THR A 130 -18.81 17.86 -5.82
N LEU A 131 -17.92 17.59 -6.78
CA LEU A 131 -18.31 17.43 -8.18
C LEU A 131 -19.28 16.25 -8.37
N ALA A 132 -19.04 15.12 -7.69
CA ALA A 132 -19.93 13.97 -7.76
C ALA A 132 -21.34 14.33 -7.25
N ALA A 133 -21.43 15.05 -6.12
CA ALA A 133 -22.69 15.52 -5.57
C ALA A 133 -23.44 16.47 -6.54
N GLU A 134 -22.74 17.41 -7.19
CA GLU A 134 -23.31 18.30 -8.23
C GLU A 134 -23.89 17.52 -9.41
N LEU A 135 -23.30 16.36 -9.74
CA LEU A 135 -23.73 15.48 -10.82
C LEU A 135 -24.70 14.37 -10.36
N HIS A 136 -25.13 14.38 -9.10
CA HIS A 136 -25.96 13.34 -8.48
C HIS A 136 -25.35 11.93 -8.54
N ILE A 137 -24.02 11.85 -8.45
CA ILE A 137 -23.22 10.62 -8.38
C ILE A 137 -22.78 10.40 -6.93
N ARG A 138 -22.91 9.18 -6.42
CA ARG A 138 -22.50 8.83 -5.05
C ARG A 138 -20.99 8.65 -4.96
N ALA A 139 -20.33 9.44 -4.12
CA ALA A 139 -18.88 9.38 -3.91
C ALA A 139 -18.50 8.52 -2.70
N ILE A 140 -17.70 7.48 -2.94
CA ILE A 140 -17.14 6.61 -1.90
C ILE A 140 -15.63 6.90 -1.81
N HIS A 141 -15.18 7.36 -0.65
CA HIS A 141 -13.75 7.59 -0.41
C HIS A 141 -13.07 6.28 -0.02
N PHE A 142 -12.12 5.83 -0.84
CA PHE A 142 -11.30 4.66 -0.60
C PHE A 142 -9.94 5.02 -0.03
N ILE A 143 -9.71 4.57 1.21
CA ILE A 143 -8.48 4.76 1.97
C ILE A 143 -7.59 3.53 1.77
N THR A 144 -6.55 3.71 0.97
CA THR A 144 -5.59 2.66 0.56
C THR A 144 -4.37 2.54 1.48
N PHE A 145 -4.18 3.50 2.38
CA PHE A 145 -3.37 3.35 3.59
C PHE A 145 -4.23 2.66 4.66
N ASN A 146 -4.39 3.20 5.86
CA ASN A 146 -5.07 2.48 6.95
C ASN A 146 -5.86 3.37 7.93
N ALA A 147 -6.69 2.74 8.75
CA ALA A 147 -7.57 3.44 9.69
C ALA A 147 -6.78 4.10 10.83
N SER A 148 -5.73 3.45 11.33
CA SER A 148 -4.89 3.99 12.41
C SER A 148 -4.23 5.33 12.03
N THR A 149 -3.79 5.48 10.79
CA THR A 149 -3.24 6.73 10.25
C THR A 149 -4.32 7.80 10.09
N VAL A 150 -5.53 7.44 9.64
CA VAL A 150 -6.66 8.39 9.62
C VAL A 150 -6.93 8.93 11.03
N CYS A 151 -7.01 8.05 12.03
CA CYS A 151 -7.20 8.46 13.43
C CYS A 151 -6.10 9.41 13.89
N PHE A 152 -4.85 9.10 13.54
CA PHE A 152 -3.68 9.91 13.90
C PHE A 152 -3.73 11.30 13.25
N TYR A 153 -3.99 11.38 11.94
CA TYR A 153 -4.11 12.64 11.21
C TYR A 153 -5.31 13.46 11.66
N TYR A 154 -6.46 12.83 11.87
CA TYR A 154 -7.65 13.52 12.36
C TYR A 154 -7.41 14.15 13.74
N SER A 155 -6.76 13.42 14.64
CA SER A 155 -6.37 13.94 15.97
C SER A 155 -5.42 15.13 15.87
N PHE A 156 -4.49 15.11 14.89
CA PHE A 156 -3.60 16.23 14.62
C PHE A 156 -4.35 17.50 14.19
N PHE A 157 -5.28 17.38 13.24
CA PHE A 157 -6.00 18.54 12.69
C PHE A 157 -7.08 19.10 13.62
N THR A 158 -7.72 18.25 14.44
CA THR A 158 -8.86 18.64 15.28
C THR A 158 -8.48 19.01 16.72
N LYS A 159 -7.19 18.89 17.11
CA LYS A 159 -6.66 19.23 18.44
C LYS A 159 -7.42 18.60 19.62
N GLY A 160 -8.05 17.46 19.41
CA GLY A 160 -8.75 16.72 20.46
C GLY A 160 -8.54 15.23 20.28
N THR A 161 -7.99 14.57 21.30
CA THR A 161 -8.20 13.14 21.50
C THR A 161 -9.13 13.01 22.70
N THR A 162 -10.21 12.25 22.55
CA THR A 162 -11.01 11.86 23.70
C THR A 162 -10.17 10.94 24.59
N GLY A 163 -10.52 10.87 25.87
CA GLY A 163 -9.74 10.13 26.88
C GLY A 163 -9.42 8.70 26.48
N ASP A 164 -10.28 8.01 25.73
CA ASP A 164 -10.14 6.58 25.38
C ASP A 164 -9.63 6.30 23.96
N SER A 165 -8.87 7.21 23.34
CA SER A 165 -8.37 7.01 21.97
C SER A 165 -7.48 5.76 21.82
N PRO A 166 -7.69 4.91 20.77
CA PRO A 166 -6.84 3.76 20.47
C PRO A 166 -5.40 4.15 20.11
N LEU A 167 -5.14 5.45 19.85
CA LEU A 167 -3.81 5.99 19.56
C LEU A 167 -2.83 5.92 20.73
N ARG A 168 -3.28 5.62 21.96
CA ARG A 168 -2.37 5.43 23.12
C ARG A 168 -1.32 4.34 22.88
N ALA A 169 -1.62 3.35 22.05
CA ALA A 169 -0.69 2.29 21.64
C ALA A 169 0.33 2.76 20.58
N ILE A 170 0.04 3.85 19.87
CA ILE A 170 0.85 4.40 18.79
C ILE A 170 1.60 5.63 19.32
N LYS A 171 2.75 5.38 19.94
CA LYS A 171 3.64 6.44 20.42
C LYS A 171 4.73 6.70 19.39
N LEU A 172 4.82 7.95 18.96
CA LEU A 172 5.91 8.42 18.11
C LEU A 172 7.05 8.96 18.96
N GLN A 173 8.26 8.80 18.46
CA GLN A 173 9.44 9.46 18.99
C GLN A 173 9.41 10.95 18.61
N ASP A 174 10.20 11.76 19.32
CA ASP A 174 10.21 13.21 19.11
C ASP A 174 10.59 13.61 17.67
N TYR A 175 11.57 12.92 17.07
CA TYR A 175 12.00 13.22 15.70
C TYR A 175 10.91 12.89 14.67
N GLU A 176 10.14 11.83 14.90
CA GLU A 176 9.03 11.40 14.05
C GLU A 176 7.87 12.35 14.20
N SER A 177 7.56 12.76 15.44
CA SER A 177 6.52 13.74 15.72
C SER A 177 6.80 15.06 15.01
N ARG A 178 8.06 15.55 15.05
CA ARG A 178 8.49 16.75 14.32
C ARG A 178 8.49 16.57 12.80
N TYR A 179 8.80 15.36 12.31
CA TYR A 179 8.76 15.05 10.89
C TYR A 179 7.31 15.06 10.38
N ILE A 180 6.41 14.35 11.05
CA ILE A 180 5.00 14.24 10.67
C ILE A 180 4.28 15.59 10.82
N ASP A 181 4.54 16.37 11.87
CA ASP A 181 3.97 17.73 12.01
C ASP A 181 4.34 18.62 10.81
N ARG A 182 5.61 18.60 10.39
CA ARG A 182 6.06 19.35 9.19
C ARG A 182 5.41 18.83 7.92
N LEU A 183 5.31 17.52 7.75
CA LEU A 183 4.67 16.90 6.60
C LEU A 183 3.19 17.33 6.50
N LEU A 184 2.42 17.19 7.58
CA LEU A 184 1.00 17.51 7.60
C LEU A 184 0.73 19.00 7.40
N ARG A 185 1.54 19.89 7.97
CA ARG A 185 1.43 21.34 7.72
C ARG A 185 1.71 21.69 6.26
N LYS A 186 2.72 21.04 5.65
CA LYS A 186 3.03 21.23 4.24
C LYS A 186 1.87 20.77 3.36
N GLU A 187 1.36 19.56 3.59
CA GLU A 187 0.20 19.01 2.87
C GLU A 187 -1.03 19.92 2.99
N GLN A 188 -1.31 20.41 4.20
CA GLN A 188 -2.41 21.35 4.42
C GLN A 188 -2.24 22.64 3.61
N ALA A 189 -1.05 23.27 3.66
CA ALA A 189 -0.78 24.49 2.90
C ALA A 189 -0.86 24.27 1.38
N GLU A 190 -0.40 23.12 0.88
CA GLU A 190 -0.51 22.75 -0.54
C GLU A 190 -1.97 22.59 -0.97
N LEU A 191 -2.81 21.94 -0.16
CA LEU A 191 -4.24 21.78 -0.44
C LEU A 191 -4.96 23.14 -0.45
N GLU A 192 -4.73 23.97 0.57
CA GLU A 192 -5.31 25.32 0.66
C GLU A 192 -4.92 26.18 -0.56
N ALA A 193 -3.67 26.07 -1.04
CA ALA A 193 -3.21 26.78 -2.23
C ALA A 193 -3.85 26.32 -3.55
N MET A 194 -4.47 25.13 -3.57
CA MET A 194 -5.19 24.59 -4.72
C MET A 194 -6.70 24.80 -4.64
N ASP A 195 -7.20 25.62 -3.71
CA ASP A 195 -8.64 25.73 -3.38
C ASP A 195 -9.24 24.36 -2.98
N GLY A 196 -8.36 23.47 -2.52
CA GLY A 196 -8.71 22.18 -1.97
C GLY A 196 -9.03 22.32 -0.49
N SER A 197 -10.10 21.66 -0.05
CA SER A 197 -10.32 21.52 1.38
C SER A 197 -9.67 20.22 1.88
N PRO A 198 -8.98 20.21 3.04
CA PRO A 198 -8.57 18.96 3.71
C PRO A 198 -9.78 18.11 4.16
N ARG A 199 -10.99 18.60 3.88
CA ARG A 199 -12.29 18.04 4.23
C ARG A 199 -12.79 16.97 3.26
N SER A 200 -11.96 16.33 2.43
CA SER A 200 -12.42 15.24 1.55
C SER A 200 -13.13 14.12 2.33
N VAL A 201 -12.69 13.88 3.56
CA VAL A 201 -13.36 12.99 4.52
C VAL A 201 -14.72 13.55 4.97
N GLU A 202 -14.87 14.85 5.17
CA GLU A 202 -16.16 15.46 5.55
C GLU A 202 -17.13 15.53 4.35
N THR A 203 -16.62 15.80 3.15
CA THR A 203 -17.42 15.99 1.91
C THR A 203 -17.76 14.71 1.16
N SER A 204 -17.14 13.57 1.50
CA SER A 204 -17.57 12.25 0.99
C SER A 204 -18.99 11.90 1.45
N GLU A 205 -19.59 10.84 0.90
CA GLU A 205 -20.88 10.32 1.38
C GLU A 205 -20.81 9.86 2.85
N SER A 206 -21.89 9.26 3.36
CA SER A 206 -21.94 8.68 4.71
C SER A 206 -21.04 7.45 4.94
N ILE A 207 -20.09 7.14 4.03
CA ILE A 207 -19.23 5.95 4.04
C ILE A 207 -17.77 6.27 3.69
N LEU A 208 -16.86 5.60 4.40
CA LEU A 208 -15.44 5.49 4.09
C LEU A 208 -15.10 4.01 3.95
N ILE A 209 -14.38 3.62 2.90
CA ILE A 209 -13.92 2.24 2.73
C ILE A 209 -12.41 2.15 2.95
N PHE A 210 -11.95 1.07 3.59
CA PHE A 210 -10.57 0.91 4.02
C PHE A 210 -9.96 -0.38 3.49
N LYS A 211 -8.74 -0.29 2.94
CA LYS A 211 -7.91 -1.45 2.59
C LYS A 211 -7.38 -2.12 3.86
N THR A 212 -8.24 -2.82 4.58
CA THR A 212 -7.91 -3.44 5.87
C THR A 212 -8.90 -4.55 6.21
N ALA A 213 -8.68 -5.19 7.34
CA ALA A 213 -9.56 -6.19 7.94
C ALA A 213 -9.88 -5.78 9.40
N ARG A 214 -10.99 -6.25 9.98
CA ARG A 214 -11.37 -5.93 11.36
C ARG A 214 -10.43 -6.58 12.37
N SER A 215 -9.87 -7.75 12.07
CA SER A 215 -8.83 -8.39 12.88
C SER A 215 -7.56 -7.54 13.02
N VAL A 216 -7.32 -6.62 12.09
CA VAL A 216 -6.17 -5.71 12.06
C VAL A 216 -6.58 -4.33 12.61
N GLU A 217 -7.61 -3.75 11.98
CA GLU A 217 -8.12 -2.38 12.09
C GLU A 217 -9.24 -2.09 13.11
N GLY A 218 -9.89 -3.11 13.68
CA GLY A 218 -11.27 -3.01 14.20
C GLY A 218 -11.55 -1.78 15.08
N LYS A 219 -10.77 -1.62 16.16
CA LYS A 219 -10.92 -0.49 17.09
C LYS A 219 -10.63 0.87 16.47
N PHE A 220 -9.76 0.93 15.46
CA PHE A 220 -9.45 2.17 14.76
C PHE A 220 -10.57 2.51 13.77
N LEU A 221 -11.16 1.51 13.09
CA LEU A 221 -12.35 1.71 12.25
C LEU A 221 -13.52 2.26 13.06
N ASP A 222 -13.78 1.68 14.24
CA ASP A 222 -14.83 2.15 15.15
C ASP A 222 -14.56 3.59 15.59
N TYR A 223 -13.30 3.91 15.94
CA TYR A 223 -12.92 5.28 16.31
C TYR A 223 -13.00 6.27 15.14
N VAL A 224 -12.66 5.89 13.90
CA VAL A 224 -12.90 6.74 12.72
C VAL A 224 -14.38 7.04 12.59
N GLN A 225 -15.24 6.05 12.77
CA GLN A 225 -16.68 6.24 12.68
C GLN A 225 -17.19 7.19 13.77
N GLU A 226 -16.69 7.11 15.00
CA GLU A 226 -16.99 8.07 16.06
C GLU A 226 -16.53 9.49 15.72
N LEU A 227 -15.32 9.63 15.17
CA LEU A 227 -14.72 10.92 14.83
C LEU A 227 -15.42 11.62 13.67
N THR A 228 -15.88 10.85 12.67
CA THR A 228 -16.38 11.37 11.40
C THR A 228 -17.89 11.29 11.25
N GLY A 229 -18.56 10.44 12.05
CA GLY A 229 -19.96 10.10 11.87
C GLY A 229 -20.26 9.22 10.65
N LYS A 230 -19.23 8.71 9.96
CA LYS A 230 -19.34 7.95 8.71
C LYS A 230 -19.11 6.46 8.94
N GLU A 231 -19.84 5.62 8.21
CA GLU A 231 -19.67 4.17 8.25
C GLU A 231 -18.27 3.81 7.75
N ALA A 232 -17.44 3.19 8.61
CA ALA A 232 -16.08 2.78 8.27
C ALA A 232 -16.05 1.28 7.89
N VAL A 233 -16.00 1.01 6.58
CA VAL A 233 -16.15 -0.34 6.02
C VAL A 233 -14.81 -0.92 5.56
N PRO A 234 -14.31 -2.00 6.18
CA PRO A 234 -13.15 -2.73 5.67
C PRO A 234 -13.53 -3.49 4.39
N VAL A 235 -12.72 -3.37 3.34
CA VAL A 235 -12.93 -4.07 2.06
C VAL A 235 -11.94 -5.20 1.81
N GLY A 236 -11.21 -5.58 2.87
CA GLY A 236 -10.15 -6.58 2.81
C GLY A 236 -8.77 -5.95 2.61
N ILE A 237 -7.72 -6.76 2.75
CA ILE A 237 -6.33 -6.32 2.56
C ILE A 237 -5.96 -6.18 1.07
N LEU A 238 -6.81 -6.68 0.17
CA LEU A 238 -6.71 -6.53 -1.28
C LEU A 238 -5.32 -6.90 -1.81
N VAL A 239 -4.78 -8.01 -1.29
CA VAL A 239 -3.57 -8.63 -1.82
C VAL A 239 -3.97 -9.57 -2.95
N PRO A 240 -3.23 -9.60 -4.09
CA PRO A 240 -3.58 -10.43 -5.23
C PRO A 240 -3.57 -11.94 -4.89
N HIS A 241 -4.75 -12.56 -4.76
CA HIS A 241 -4.93 -13.97 -4.35
C HIS A 241 -4.30 -15.02 -5.28
N GLN A 242 -4.04 -14.67 -6.56
CA GLN A 242 -3.60 -15.66 -7.55
C GLN A 242 -2.14 -16.10 -7.39
N GLN A 243 -1.29 -15.29 -6.75
CA GLN A 243 0.09 -15.68 -6.46
C GLN A 243 0.22 -16.62 -5.25
N GLN A 244 -0.77 -16.71 -4.35
CA GLN A 244 -0.71 -17.63 -3.21
C GLN A 244 -1.06 -19.08 -3.55
N LYS A 245 -1.87 -19.33 -4.60
CA LYS A 245 -2.35 -20.69 -4.94
C LYS A 245 -1.40 -21.49 -5.83
N GLN A 246 -0.57 -20.85 -6.67
CA GLN A 246 0.36 -21.58 -7.56
C GLN A 246 1.38 -22.40 -6.77
N TYR A 247 1.87 -21.91 -5.63
CA TYR A 247 2.96 -22.54 -4.87
C TYR A 247 2.55 -23.70 -3.96
N LEU A 248 1.25 -23.92 -3.75
CA LEU A 248 0.75 -25.09 -3.03
C LEU A 248 0.55 -26.30 -3.95
N SER A 249 0.56 -26.10 -5.27
CA SER A 249 0.51 -27.16 -6.28
C SER A 249 1.88 -27.32 -6.95
N HIS A 250 2.51 -28.49 -6.84
CA HIS A 250 3.75 -28.84 -7.56
C HIS A 250 3.59 -28.89 -9.10
N ASP A 251 2.50 -28.35 -9.66
CA ASP A 251 2.03 -28.61 -11.03
C ASP A 251 1.68 -27.33 -11.81
N SER A 252 2.18 -26.16 -11.38
CA SER A 252 2.00 -24.90 -12.12
C SER A 252 3.33 -24.31 -12.57
N HIS A 253 3.50 -24.14 -13.89
CA HIS A 253 4.62 -23.42 -14.47
C HIS A 253 4.60 -21.95 -14.00
N LEU A 254 5.61 -21.57 -13.23
CA LEU A 254 5.84 -20.18 -12.83
C LEU A 254 6.39 -19.37 -14.02
N PRO A 255 6.17 -18.05 -14.04
CA PRO A 255 6.93 -17.17 -14.92
C PRO A 255 8.45 -17.40 -14.76
N PRO A 256 9.25 -17.33 -15.84
CA PRO A 256 10.70 -17.59 -15.77
C PRO A 256 11.43 -16.72 -14.73
N ASP A 257 10.99 -15.48 -14.56
CA ASP A 257 11.49 -14.49 -13.60
C ASP A 257 11.11 -14.80 -12.14
N GLU A 258 10.06 -15.58 -11.88
CA GLU A 258 9.72 -16.07 -10.53
C GLU A 258 10.42 -17.40 -10.21
N THR A 259 10.84 -18.15 -11.23
CA THR A 259 11.43 -19.48 -11.08
C THR A 259 12.78 -19.44 -10.36
N GLU A 260 13.65 -18.48 -10.70
CA GLU A 260 14.96 -18.32 -10.05
C GLU A 260 14.83 -18.09 -8.54
N PHE A 261 13.87 -17.26 -8.12
CA PHE A 261 13.61 -17.01 -6.70
C PHE A 261 13.11 -18.26 -5.99
N ALA A 262 12.20 -19.01 -6.61
CA ALA A 262 11.68 -20.25 -6.06
C ALA A 262 12.79 -21.30 -5.89
N GLU A 263 13.60 -21.54 -6.92
CA GLU A 263 14.71 -22.50 -6.87
C GLU A 263 15.74 -22.14 -5.79
N TRP A 264 16.10 -20.86 -5.67
CA TRP A 264 17.01 -20.40 -4.62
C TRP A 264 16.43 -20.61 -3.22
N LEU A 265 15.11 -20.40 -3.04
CA LEU A 265 14.42 -20.59 -1.77
C LEU A 265 14.21 -22.07 -1.41
N ASP A 266 13.97 -22.94 -2.38
CA ASP A 266 13.81 -24.39 -2.22
C ASP A 266 15.09 -25.05 -1.68
N ALA A 267 16.26 -24.48 -2.01
CA ALA A 267 17.55 -24.92 -1.48
C ALA A 267 17.77 -24.55 0.00
N ARG A 268 16.82 -23.84 0.66
CA ARG A 268 16.95 -23.34 2.03
C ARG A 268 16.03 -24.07 3.00
N LYS A 269 16.37 -24.01 4.29
CA LYS A 269 15.54 -24.62 5.33
C LYS A 269 14.26 -23.82 5.54
N GLY A 270 13.23 -24.50 6.04
CA GLY A 270 11.96 -23.86 6.41
C GLY A 270 12.18 -22.68 7.34
N SER A 271 11.58 -21.54 6.97
CA SER A 271 11.66 -20.28 7.70
C SER A 271 13.09 -19.88 8.11
N SER A 272 14.07 -20.02 7.20
CA SER A 272 15.47 -19.63 7.42
C SER A 272 15.92 -18.42 6.61
N VAL A 273 15.04 -17.85 5.77
CA VAL A 273 15.35 -16.70 4.90
C VAL A 273 14.61 -15.46 5.40
N ILE A 274 15.32 -14.34 5.52
CA ILE A 274 14.68 -13.03 5.70
C ILE A 274 14.54 -12.33 4.34
N PHE A 275 13.32 -11.94 4.00
CA PHE A 275 13.08 -11.07 2.85
C PHE A 275 13.28 -9.61 3.26
N VAL A 276 13.89 -8.80 2.40
CA VAL A 276 14.22 -7.41 2.67
C VAL A 276 13.76 -6.54 1.50
N SER A 277 12.82 -5.64 1.74
CA SER A 277 12.30 -4.71 0.73
C SER A 277 11.74 -3.44 1.35
N PHE A 278 12.12 -2.29 0.79
CA PHE A 278 11.72 -0.95 1.27
C PHE A 278 10.74 -0.24 0.32
N GLY A 279 10.05 -1.01 -0.53
CA GLY A 279 9.06 -0.50 -1.46
C GLY A 279 9.64 0.21 -2.69
N SER A 280 8.74 0.71 -3.54
CA SER A 280 9.11 1.31 -4.83
C SER A 280 9.32 2.83 -4.79
N GLU A 281 8.89 3.50 -3.73
CA GLU A 281 8.79 4.97 -3.65
C GLU A 281 9.84 5.61 -2.73
N TYR A 282 10.60 4.81 -1.99
CA TYR A 282 11.68 5.30 -1.14
C TYR A 282 13.04 4.99 -1.76
N PHE A 283 13.85 6.04 -1.95
CA PHE A 283 15.23 5.91 -2.41
C PHE A 283 16.16 6.12 -1.21
N MET A 284 16.85 5.06 -0.81
CA MET A 284 17.76 5.08 0.34
C MET A 284 19.05 5.84 0.03
N SER A 285 19.64 6.47 1.05
CA SER A 285 20.98 7.02 0.96
C SER A 285 22.04 5.92 0.94
N ARG A 286 23.26 6.25 0.50
CA ARG A 286 24.39 5.32 0.51
C ARG A 286 24.71 4.83 1.92
N GLU A 287 24.58 5.70 2.92
CA GLU A 287 24.78 5.37 4.32
C GLU A 287 23.72 4.38 4.82
N GLU A 288 22.46 4.57 4.46
CA GLU A 288 21.37 3.65 4.81
C GLU A 288 21.58 2.27 4.19
N ILE A 289 21.94 2.23 2.90
CA ILE A 289 22.30 0.99 2.19
C ILE A 289 23.46 0.29 2.91
N ALA A 290 24.50 1.03 3.28
CA ALA A 290 25.66 0.46 3.97
C ALA A 290 25.31 -0.12 5.35
N GLU A 291 24.49 0.57 6.15
CA GLU A 291 24.06 0.08 7.47
C GLU A 291 23.14 -1.15 7.37
N ILE A 292 22.28 -1.24 6.34
CA ILE A 292 21.46 -2.42 6.06
C ILE A 292 22.33 -3.59 5.61
N ALA A 293 23.20 -3.38 4.62
CA ALA A 293 24.09 -4.42 4.07
C ALA A 293 24.92 -5.07 5.18
N LEU A 294 25.60 -4.25 5.99
CA LEU A 294 26.43 -4.75 7.07
C LEU A 294 25.60 -5.32 8.23
N GLY A 295 24.36 -4.85 8.42
CA GLY A 295 23.41 -5.45 9.37
C GLY A 295 22.98 -6.85 8.95
N LEU A 296 22.73 -7.07 7.65
CA LEU A 296 22.42 -8.38 7.09
C LEU A 296 23.59 -9.35 7.26
N GLU A 297 24.80 -8.91 6.93
CA GLU A 297 26.04 -9.68 7.12
C GLU A 297 26.22 -10.09 8.59
N LEU A 298 26.11 -9.12 9.52
CA LEU A 298 26.24 -9.34 10.97
C LEU A 298 25.13 -10.21 11.58
N SER A 299 23.97 -10.34 10.92
CA SER A 299 22.87 -11.18 11.38
C SER A 299 23.12 -12.67 11.17
N GLU A 300 24.03 -13.00 10.24
CA GLU A 300 24.37 -14.35 9.77
C GLU A 300 23.19 -15.14 9.16
N GLN A 301 22.03 -14.52 8.96
CA GLN A 301 20.84 -15.14 8.37
C GLN A 301 20.95 -15.18 6.84
N SER A 302 20.28 -16.15 6.21
CA SER A 302 20.11 -16.12 4.76
C SER A 302 19.09 -15.04 4.39
N PHE A 303 19.29 -14.33 3.28
CA PHE A 303 18.43 -13.21 2.92
C PHE A 303 18.21 -13.07 1.41
N ILE A 304 17.08 -12.49 1.05
CA ILE A 304 16.86 -11.91 -0.27
C ILE A 304 16.63 -10.41 -0.07
N TRP A 305 17.47 -9.57 -0.67
CA TRP A 305 17.39 -8.13 -0.53
C TRP A 305 17.16 -7.44 -1.87
N VAL A 306 16.00 -6.80 -1.99
CA VAL A 306 15.65 -5.96 -3.14
C VAL A 306 16.12 -4.53 -2.87
N ILE A 307 17.05 -4.06 -3.69
CA ILE A 307 17.57 -2.70 -3.65
C ILE A 307 17.00 -1.94 -4.85
N ARG A 308 16.42 -0.77 -4.59
CA ARG A 308 15.97 0.13 -5.64
C ARG A 308 16.84 1.37 -5.65
N LEU A 309 17.62 1.51 -6.71
CA LEU A 309 18.44 2.70 -6.96
C LEU A 309 17.70 3.60 -7.94
N ALA A 310 17.89 4.91 -7.82
CA ALA A 310 17.36 5.86 -8.78
C ALA A 310 17.96 5.54 -10.15
N ARG A 311 17.13 5.24 -11.14
CA ARG A 311 17.59 5.00 -12.52
C ARG A 311 17.67 6.33 -13.28
N GLU A 312 18.74 6.51 -14.03
CA GLU A 312 18.82 7.60 -14.99
C GLU A 312 18.10 7.20 -16.28
N GLY A 313 17.50 8.17 -16.98
CA GLY A 313 16.73 7.89 -18.19
C GLY A 313 17.62 7.30 -19.28
N GLY A 314 17.35 6.05 -19.69
CA GLY A 314 18.15 5.34 -20.69
C GLY A 314 19.25 4.44 -20.14
N GLU A 315 19.37 4.29 -18.82
CA GLU A 315 20.39 3.43 -18.17
C GLU A 315 20.20 1.96 -18.54
N GLU A 316 21.23 1.36 -19.15
CA GLU A 316 21.29 -0.06 -19.52
C GLU A 316 21.38 -0.96 -18.27
N GLU A 317 21.11 -2.26 -18.42
CA GLU A 317 21.10 -3.21 -17.31
C GLU A 317 22.48 -3.41 -16.68
N GLU A 318 23.54 -3.48 -17.49
CA GLU A 318 24.93 -3.57 -17.00
C GLU A 318 25.32 -2.34 -16.17
N GLU A 319 24.87 -1.15 -16.58
CA GLU A 319 25.14 0.10 -15.85
C GLU A 319 24.42 0.11 -14.51
N ALA A 320 23.17 -0.36 -14.47
CA ALA A 320 22.39 -0.48 -13.25
C ALA A 320 23.01 -1.48 -12.25
N VAL A 321 23.54 -2.61 -12.73
CA VAL A 321 24.27 -3.59 -11.89
C VAL A 321 25.55 -2.97 -11.36
N SER A 322 26.35 -2.33 -12.22
CA SER A 322 27.59 -1.67 -11.80
C SER A 322 27.34 -0.55 -10.79
N LYS A 323 26.22 0.18 -10.91
CA LYS A 323 25.78 1.16 -9.93
C LYS A 323 25.48 0.53 -8.57
N MET A 324 24.76 -0.59 -8.56
CA MET A 324 24.49 -1.33 -7.33
C MET A 324 25.76 -1.76 -6.61
N GLU A 325 26.75 -2.27 -7.33
CA GLU A 325 28.05 -2.65 -6.75
C GLU A 325 28.80 -1.46 -6.12
N ARG A 326 28.69 -0.25 -6.72
CA ARG A 326 29.32 0.97 -6.19
C ARG A 326 28.66 1.51 -4.92
N GLU A 327 27.33 1.34 -4.81
CA GLU A 327 26.56 1.79 -3.64
C GLU A 327 26.71 0.84 -2.45
N LEU A 328 26.95 -0.45 -2.71
CA LEU A 328 27.20 -1.45 -1.67
C LEU A 328 28.59 -1.29 -1.03
N PRO A 329 28.76 -1.76 0.23
CA PRO A 329 30.08 -1.86 0.83
C PRO A 329 31.03 -2.71 -0.03
N SER A 330 32.28 -2.28 -0.15
CA SER A 330 33.29 -3.00 -0.96
C SER A 330 33.36 -4.48 -0.63
N GLY A 331 33.30 -5.35 -1.65
CA GLY A 331 33.34 -6.81 -1.53
C GLY A 331 32.12 -7.45 -0.86
N PHE A 332 31.02 -6.71 -0.64
CA PHE A 332 29.85 -7.24 0.06
C PHE A 332 29.24 -8.45 -0.64
N LEU A 333 29.03 -8.38 -1.97
CA LEU A 333 28.43 -9.47 -2.75
C LEU A 333 29.24 -10.77 -2.62
N ASP A 334 30.58 -10.68 -2.67
CA ASP A 334 31.46 -11.83 -2.50
C ASP A 334 31.36 -12.46 -1.11
N ARG A 335 31.24 -11.64 -0.06
CA ARG A 335 31.13 -12.11 1.34
C ARG A 335 29.80 -12.80 1.63
N VAL A 336 28.73 -12.45 0.90
CA VAL A 336 27.39 -12.96 1.15
C VAL A 336 26.88 -13.95 0.12
N LYS A 337 27.60 -14.23 -0.97
CA LYS A 337 27.13 -15.06 -2.10
C LYS A 337 26.50 -16.42 -1.72
N ASP A 338 26.98 -17.05 -0.64
CA ASP A 338 26.45 -18.35 -0.20
C ASP A 338 25.18 -18.22 0.66
N LYS A 339 24.91 -17.04 1.21
CA LYS A 339 23.82 -16.76 2.17
C LYS A 339 22.76 -15.80 1.63
N GLY A 340 23.12 -14.90 0.72
CA GLY A 340 22.32 -13.75 0.33
C GLY A 340 22.16 -13.64 -1.17
N MET A 341 20.94 -13.30 -1.60
CA MET A 341 20.66 -12.85 -2.96
C MET A 341 20.34 -11.36 -2.93
N VAL A 342 21.07 -10.56 -3.69
CA VAL A 342 20.84 -9.11 -3.80
C VAL A 342 20.30 -8.82 -5.20
N VAL A 343 19.13 -8.19 -5.25
CA VAL A 343 18.38 -7.97 -6.49
C VAL A 343 18.23 -6.48 -6.71
N ASN A 344 18.59 -6.00 -7.91
CA ASN A 344 18.36 -4.62 -8.30
C ASN A 344 16.97 -4.47 -8.93
N GLY A 345 16.16 -3.52 -8.42
CA GLY A 345 14.90 -3.13 -9.03
C GLY A 345 13.67 -3.85 -8.45
N TRP A 346 13.25 -4.94 -9.08
CA TRP A 346 11.98 -5.63 -8.77
C TRP A 346 12.19 -7.09 -8.41
N ALA A 347 11.34 -7.62 -7.54
CA ALA A 347 11.25 -9.03 -7.21
C ALA A 347 9.78 -9.40 -6.97
N PRO A 348 9.39 -10.68 -7.16
CA PRO A 348 8.04 -11.15 -6.92
C PRO A 348 7.78 -11.26 -5.42
N GLN A 349 7.51 -10.12 -4.78
CA GLN A 349 7.43 -10.00 -3.31
C GLN A 349 6.43 -10.98 -2.69
N THR A 350 5.22 -11.10 -3.24
CA THR A 350 4.22 -12.04 -2.72
C THR A 350 4.65 -13.49 -2.85
N THR A 351 5.35 -13.85 -3.94
CA THR A 351 5.97 -15.18 -4.13
C THR A 351 6.99 -15.48 -3.05
N ILE A 352 7.93 -14.57 -2.82
CA ILE A 352 8.98 -14.73 -1.81
C ILE A 352 8.34 -14.84 -0.41
N LEU A 353 7.39 -13.98 -0.08
CA LEU A 353 6.71 -13.98 1.22
C LEU A 353 5.87 -15.24 1.47
N SER A 354 5.27 -15.81 0.42
CA SER A 354 4.44 -17.02 0.53
C SER A 354 5.28 -18.31 0.63
N HIS A 355 6.59 -18.24 0.35
CA HIS A 355 7.45 -19.42 0.31
C HIS A 355 7.73 -19.98 1.71
N PRO A 356 7.66 -21.31 1.93
CA PRO A 356 7.92 -21.93 3.24
C PRO A 356 9.28 -21.62 3.87
N SER A 357 10.30 -21.37 3.05
CA SER A 357 11.66 -20.98 3.49
C SER A 357 11.73 -19.56 4.06
N THR A 358 10.75 -18.70 3.78
CA THR A 358 10.71 -17.34 4.30
C THR A 358 10.27 -17.34 5.76
N GLY A 359 11.09 -16.72 6.62
CA GLY A 359 10.94 -16.72 8.07
C GLY A 359 10.72 -15.34 8.69
N GLY A 360 10.92 -14.27 7.93
CA GLY A 360 10.74 -12.90 8.37
C GLY A 360 10.81 -11.90 7.22
N PHE A 361 10.31 -10.69 7.44
CA PHE A 361 10.27 -9.61 6.46
C PHE A 361 10.79 -8.29 7.06
N LEU A 362 11.98 -7.86 6.64
CA LEU A 362 12.49 -6.51 6.91
C LEU A 362 11.88 -5.51 5.92
N THR A 363 11.12 -4.56 6.46
CA THR A 363 10.34 -3.63 5.63
C THR A 363 10.33 -2.21 6.16
N HIS A 364 10.17 -1.25 5.24
CA HIS A 364 9.84 0.15 5.51
C HIS A 364 8.46 0.36 6.17
N CYS A 365 7.64 -0.67 6.35
CA CYS A 365 6.29 -0.56 6.93
C CYS A 365 5.28 0.25 6.10
N GLY A 366 5.48 0.34 4.78
CA GLY A 366 4.43 0.79 3.86
C GLY A 366 3.23 -0.15 3.92
N TRP A 367 2.02 0.40 3.90
CA TRP A 367 0.82 -0.39 4.19
C TRP A 367 0.61 -1.56 3.22
N GLY A 368 0.92 -1.39 1.94
CA GLY A 368 0.90 -2.49 0.96
C GLY A 368 1.79 -3.67 1.34
N SER A 369 3.05 -3.41 1.71
CA SER A 369 3.98 -4.44 2.17
C SER A 369 3.51 -5.13 3.46
N LEU A 370 2.92 -4.37 4.39
CA LEU A 370 2.38 -4.94 5.63
C LEU A 370 1.16 -5.83 5.35
N CYS A 371 0.25 -5.43 4.47
CA CYS A 371 -0.85 -6.26 4.02
C CYS A 371 -0.36 -7.60 3.43
N GLU A 372 0.64 -7.56 2.55
CA GLU A 372 1.21 -8.77 1.94
C GLU A 372 1.88 -9.67 2.98
N GLY A 373 2.71 -9.11 3.87
CA GLY A 373 3.36 -9.88 4.94
C GLY A 373 2.37 -10.50 5.93
N MET A 374 1.34 -9.75 6.34
CA MET A 374 0.28 -10.25 7.21
C MET A 374 -0.54 -11.34 6.52
N GLY A 375 -0.89 -11.13 5.25
CA GLY A 375 -1.63 -12.12 4.44
C GLY A 375 -0.84 -13.41 4.19
N CYS A 376 0.49 -13.37 4.23
CA CYS A 376 1.36 -14.55 4.11
C CYS A 376 1.76 -15.14 5.48
N GLY A 377 1.37 -14.51 6.59
CA GLY A 377 1.71 -14.97 7.94
C GLY A 377 3.21 -14.88 8.27
N VAL A 378 3.90 -13.86 7.74
CA VAL A 378 5.34 -13.64 7.95
C VAL A 378 5.57 -12.56 9.01
N PRO A 379 6.37 -12.81 10.06
CA PRO A 379 6.73 -11.79 11.05
C PRO A 379 7.58 -10.65 10.48
N PHE A 380 7.47 -9.47 11.08
CA PHE A 380 8.15 -8.28 10.59
C PHE A 380 9.41 -7.93 11.38
N VAL A 381 10.43 -7.46 10.66
CA VAL A 381 11.43 -6.53 11.18
C VAL A 381 11.05 -5.14 10.65
N ALA A 382 10.53 -4.28 11.53
CA ALA A 382 10.01 -2.97 11.15
C ALA A 382 11.13 -1.93 11.14
N LEU A 383 11.32 -1.25 10.01
CA LEU A 383 12.25 -0.14 9.86
C LEU A 383 11.55 1.02 9.12
N PRO A 384 10.64 1.77 9.76
CA PRO A 384 9.91 2.85 9.10
C PRO A 384 10.83 3.99 8.68
N LEU A 385 10.67 4.53 7.47
CA LEU A 385 11.59 5.51 6.86
C LEU A 385 10.94 6.87 6.54
N SER A 386 9.64 6.91 6.24
CA SER A 386 8.96 8.12 5.77
C SER A 386 7.43 8.05 5.95
N LEU A 387 6.72 9.15 5.67
CA LEU A 387 5.25 9.21 5.58
C LEU A 387 4.52 8.67 6.84
N ASP A 388 3.53 7.82 6.63
CA ASP A 388 2.69 7.11 7.61
C ASP A 388 3.37 5.89 8.24
N GLN A 389 4.52 5.47 7.71
CA GLN A 389 5.20 4.24 8.11
C GLN A 389 5.51 4.13 9.61
N PRO A 390 5.88 5.21 10.34
CA PRO A 390 6.04 5.16 11.80
C PRO A 390 4.77 4.72 12.54
N VAL A 391 3.60 5.21 12.11
CA VAL A 391 2.30 4.82 12.69
C VAL A 391 2.04 3.34 12.39
N ASN A 392 2.28 2.93 11.14
CA ASN A 392 2.09 1.54 10.69
C ASN A 392 2.99 0.56 11.44
N ALA A 393 4.26 0.93 11.68
CA ALA A 393 5.21 0.13 12.43
C ALA A 393 4.72 -0.11 13.87
N ARG A 394 4.17 0.92 14.53
CA ARG A 394 3.63 0.81 15.88
C ARG A 394 2.37 -0.04 15.95
N LEU A 395 1.49 0.08 14.94
CA LEU A 395 0.36 -0.81 14.80
C LEU A 395 0.83 -2.28 14.74
N VAL A 396 1.75 -2.64 13.85
CA VAL A 396 2.11 -4.06 13.68
C VAL A 396 2.99 -4.60 14.81
N VAL A 397 3.88 -3.80 15.38
CA VAL A 397 4.81 -4.24 16.44
C VAL A 397 4.17 -4.18 17.83
N VAL A 398 3.54 -3.06 18.18
CA VAL A 398 3.06 -2.82 19.55
C VAL A 398 1.64 -3.32 19.73
N GLU A 399 0.74 -2.97 18.81
CA GLU A 399 -0.68 -3.34 18.94
C GLU A 399 -0.93 -4.80 18.56
N LEU A 400 -0.40 -5.24 17.42
CA LEU A 400 -0.66 -6.60 16.91
C LEU A 400 0.40 -7.61 17.37
N GLY A 401 1.59 -7.15 17.78
CA GLY A 401 2.68 -8.03 18.22
C GLY A 401 3.20 -8.96 17.12
N LEU A 402 3.26 -8.48 15.88
CA LEU A 402 3.63 -9.25 14.69
C LEU A 402 5.10 -9.09 14.28
N GLY A 403 5.90 -8.35 15.06
CA GLY A 403 7.29 -8.12 14.70
C GLY A 403 8.09 -7.37 15.75
N VAL A 404 9.30 -6.99 15.35
CA VAL A 404 10.25 -6.22 16.14
C VAL A 404 10.66 -4.97 15.37
N GLU A 405 10.64 -3.81 16.01
CA GLU A 405 11.13 -2.57 15.41
C GLU A 405 12.65 -2.43 15.60
N VAL A 406 13.34 -2.02 14.54
CA VAL A 406 14.76 -1.66 14.59
C VAL A 406 14.92 -0.40 15.42
N GLN A 407 15.69 -0.48 16.50
CA GLN A 407 15.97 0.67 17.36
C GLN A 407 16.76 1.75 16.60
N ARG A 408 16.32 2.99 16.75
CA ARG A 408 16.94 4.19 16.18
C ARG A 408 17.53 5.10 17.25
N GLY A 409 18.52 5.88 16.86
CA GLY A 409 19.09 6.97 17.67
C GLY A 409 18.12 8.15 17.82
N SER A 410 18.53 9.16 18.59
CA SER A 410 17.70 10.32 18.91
C SER A 410 17.35 11.19 17.69
N ASN A 411 18.15 11.13 16.62
CA ASN A 411 17.90 11.85 15.37
C ASN A 411 17.23 10.97 14.30
N GLY A 412 16.83 9.75 14.68
CA GLY A 412 16.19 8.80 13.78
C GLY A 412 17.15 7.96 12.95
N GLU A 413 18.46 8.05 13.16
CA GLU A 413 19.43 7.19 12.49
C GLU A 413 19.37 5.74 13.00
N PHE A 414 19.57 4.75 12.13
CA PHE A 414 19.74 3.35 12.54
C PHE A 414 21.17 2.90 12.25
N ARG A 415 21.60 1.84 12.94
CA ARG A 415 22.95 1.26 12.80
C ARG A 415 22.85 -0.22 12.55
N ARG A 416 23.81 -0.76 11.79
CA ARG A 416 23.96 -2.18 11.42
C ARG A 416 23.79 -3.15 12.59
N GLY A 417 24.31 -2.79 13.77
CA GLY A 417 24.17 -3.60 14.97
C GLY A 417 22.71 -3.77 15.42
N LYS A 418 21.91 -2.70 15.33
CA LYS A 418 20.48 -2.71 15.65
C LYS A 418 19.64 -3.40 14.59
N VAL A 419 20.04 -3.29 13.32
CA VAL A 419 19.46 -4.08 12.23
C VAL A 419 19.70 -5.57 12.50
N ALA A 420 20.95 -5.98 12.73
CA ALA A 420 21.31 -7.37 13.00
C ALA A 420 20.62 -7.94 14.26
N GLU A 421 20.52 -7.13 15.32
CA GLU A 421 19.81 -7.48 16.55
C GLU A 421 18.33 -7.79 16.28
N ALA A 422 17.63 -6.89 15.59
CA ALA A 422 16.20 -7.07 15.28
C ALA A 422 15.96 -8.28 14.36
N ILE A 423 16.81 -8.48 13.34
CA ILE A 423 16.76 -9.66 12.48
C ILE A 423 16.92 -10.95 13.30
N ARG A 424 17.92 -11.01 14.19
CA ARG A 424 18.15 -12.20 15.01
C ARG A 424 16.98 -12.48 15.95
N ARG A 425 16.38 -11.46 16.57
CA ARG A 425 15.19 -11.63 17.44
C ARG A 425 14.04 -12.31 16.71
N VAL A 426 13.76 -11.90 15.47
CA VAL A 426 12.70 -12.49 14.64
C VAL A 426 13.06 -13.89 14.13
N MET A 427 14.31 -14.10 13.71
CA MET A 427 14.71 -15.30 12.97
C MET A 427 15.14 -16.47 13.86
N VAL A 428 15.84 -16.20 14.96
CA VAL A 428 16.49 -17.21 15.82
C VAL A 428 16.39 -16.91 17.32
N GLY A 429 15.78 -15.78 17.72
CA GLY A 429 15.64 -15.38 19.12
C GLY A 429 14.49 -16.09 19.85
N GLU A 430 14.37 -15.81 21.15
CA GLU A 430 13.33 -16.40 22.02
C GLU A 430 11.90 -16.05 21.57
N GLU A 431 11.72 -14.88 20.95
CA GLU A 431 10.42 -14.39 20.45
C GLU A 431 9.97 -15.08 19.14
N ARG A 432 10.87 -15.80 18.45
CA ARG A 432 10.66 -16.37 17.11
C ARG A 432 9.37 -17.18 16.98
N GLU A 433 9.18 -18.16 17.86
CA GLU A 433 8.04 -19.08 17.75
C GLU A 433 6.71 -18.38 18.01
N GLU A 434 6.68 -17.47 18.98
CA GLU A 434 5.49 -16.69 19.30
C GLU A 434 5.13 -15.71 18.17
N LEU A 435 6.13 -15.01 17.61
CA LEU A 435 5.93 -14.11 16.47
C LEU A 435 5.36 -14.86 15.25
N ARG A 436 5.90 -16.05 14.94
CA ARG A 436 5.40 -16.90 13.84
C ARG A 436 4.00 -17.40 14.09
N ARG A 437 3.70 -17.83 15.31
CA ARG A 437 2.35 -18.27 15.69
C ARG A 437 1.34 -17.13 15.47
N ARG A 438 1.63 -15.93 15.99
CA ARG A 438 0.77 -14.75 15.82
C ARG A 438 0.60 -14.34 14.36
N ALA A 439 1.68 -14.33 13.59
CA ALA A 439 1.62 -13.98 12.17
C ALA A 439 0.72 -14.96 11.39
N LYS A 440 0.85 -16.27 11.62
CA LYS A 440 -0.03 -17.28 11.00
C LYS A 440 -1.49 -17.15 11.43
N GLU A 441 -1.74 -16.93 12.72
CA GLU A 441 -3.11 -16.69 13.22
C GLU A 441 -3.73 -15.44 12.62
N MET A 442 -2.93 -14.39 12.42
CA MET A 442 -3.40 -13.17 11.74
C MET A 442 -3.73 -13.44 10.28
N ALA A 443 -2.91 -14.20 9.56
CA ALA A 443 -3.16 -14.57 8.17
C ALA A 443 -4.49 -15.33 8.00
N GLU A 444 -4.77 -16.29 8.88
CA GLU A 444 -6.03 -17.05 8.85
C GLU A 444 -7.25 -16.16 9.15
N LYS A 445 -7.15 -15.25 10.12
CA LYS A 445 -8.23 -14.28 10.40
C LYS A 445 -8.48 -13.38 9.19
N ILE A 446 -7.42 -12.83 8.62
CA ILE A 446 -7.52 -11.97 7.43
C ILE A 446 -8.16 -12.75 6.27
N LYS A 447 -7.76 -13.99 6.03
CA LYS A 447 -8.30 -14.81 4.94
C LYS A 447 -9.82 -14.95 5.04
N VAL A 448 -10.35 -15.23 6.23
CA VAL A 448 -11.79 -15.33 6.48
C VAL A 448 -12.49 -13.98 6.26
N GLU A 449 -11.92 -12.89 6.73
CA GLU A 449 -12.51 -11.55 6.63
C GLU A 449 -12.43 -10.96 5.21
N ASP A 450 -11.36 -11.25 4.47
CA ASP A 450 -11.09 -10.74 3.13
C ASP A 450 -12.11 -11.27 2.10
N GLU A 451 -12.59 -12.52 2.27
CA GLU A 451 -13.69 -13.09 1.49
C GLU A 451 -15.03 -12.36 1.72
N GLY A 452 -15.25 -11.85 2.94
CA GLY A 452 -16.47 -11.17 3.37
C GLY A 452 -16.47 -9.65 3.15
N GLY A 453 -15.31 -8.98 3.14
CA GLY A 453 -15.21 -7.52 3.12
C GLY A 453 -15.94 -6.85 1.95
N VAL A 454 -15.76 -7.36 0.74
CA VAL A 454 -16.45 -6.84 -0.45
C VAL A 454 -17.96 -7.12 -0.41
N ALA A 455 -18.40 -8.19 0.26
CA ALA A 455 -19.82 -8.44 0.44
C ALA A 455 -20.46 -7.39 1.36
N GLU A 456 -19.74 -6.88 2.36
CA GLU A 456 -20.23 -5.79 3.21
C GLU A 456 -20.34 -4.49 2.42
N LEU A 457 -19.31 -4.13 1.64
CA LEU A 457 -19.39 -2.99 0.72
C LEU A 457 -20.60 -3.09 -0.21
N MET A 458 -20.86 -4.26 -0.78
CA MET A 458 -22.01 -4.50 -1.66
C MET A 458 -23.35 -4.26 -0.97
N LYS A 459 -23.48 -4.63 0.32
CA LYS A 459 -24.69 -4.31 1.09
C LYS A 459 -24.83 -2.81 1.24
N VAL A 460 -23.76 -2.08 1.57
CA VAL A 460 -23.83 -0.62 1.75
C VAL A 460 -24.17 0.07 0.43
N MET A 461 -23.49 -0.28 -0.65
CA MET A 461 -23.78 0.26 -1.98
C MET A 461 -25.23 -0.03 -2.39
N ASN A 462 -25.76 -1.23 -2.12
CA ASN A 462 -27.16 -1.54 -2.40
C ASN A 462 -28.13 -0.72 -1.52
N ARG A 463 -27.81 -0.44 -0.25
CA ARG A 463 -28.60 0.49 0.57
C ARG A 463 -28.61 1.88 -0.05
N MET A 464 -27.44 2.44 -0.38
CA MET A 464 -27.29 3.76 -1.00
C MET A 464 -28.00 3.86 -2.36
N TYR A 465 -27.99 2.77 -3.13
CA TYR A 465 -28.64 2.71 -4.43
C TYR A 465 -30.16 2.77 -4.34
N ASN A 466 -30.75 2.12 -3.33
CA ASN A 466 -32.20 2.01 -3.19
C ASN A 466 -32.84 3.15 -2.39
N HIS A 467 -32.11 3.83 -1.50
CA HIS A 467 -32.64 4.98 -0.73
C HIS A 467 -32.80 6.27 -1.57
N SER A 468 -32.42 6.23 -2.85
CA SER A 468 -32.46 7.37 -3.78
C SER A 468 -33.56 7.23 -4.86
N LYS A 469 -34.50 6.29 -4.70
CA LYS A 469 -35.66 6.14 -5.60
C LYS A 469 -36.93 6.68 -5.01
#